data_AF-A0A401PZ92-F1
#
_entry.id   AF-A0A401PZ92-F1
#
_cell.length_a   1.000
_cell.length_b   1.000
_cell.length_c   1.000
_cell.angle_alpha   90.00
_cell.angle_beta   90.00
_cell.angle_gamma   90.00
#
_symmetry.space_group_name_H-M   'P 1'
#
loop_
_entity.id
_entity.type
_entity.pdbx_description
1 polymer ?
#
loop_
_entity_poly.entity_id
_entity_poly.type
_entity_poly.pdbx_seq_one_letter_code
_entity_poly.pdbx_strand_id
1 'polypeptide(L)'
;MVKPSPACHTKCVSISCSNAYSDLNTFLSGQKCSIVCSAPNMTSEVIHEAMDQISGYCDNVAGRIRNIEKIINQTCATVTHTDCFFQIPSDDVFNVIKSSFDNAATPIFGLIICLWAHRRQLKAVLSFSVGIIMVGCVFISVLAVIIYKTWARFRVTTRNSFESFLLTTIVSSLLNALSISILGKVYHIIAVKMTDWENYRTQTDYNDALIIKLFAFEFANNYSSLFYIAFLRTNNEQFFTSIGLPGLEDNCGELNNCMTELCFQVLTLMITKPLPKFINDVIAPYAAKRSLFEPKTHVQAVSAMIRFNVDKLLLFAVSFPLGPLIFFLTIFFDIHVDAKRLLWMYKRPIAHMAQDIGHWFTILDLINNIAVVTNGCLIAFTADFGKEKPFHEKLIILIVFEHAVFLFKYLLSVLIPDVPQHIQQAIRRHTRKWMLNSPVHYRQSAISISKGRDRKGVRLFIYVAITEQMSDLH
;
A
#
# COMPACT_ATOMS: atom_id res chain seq x y z
N MET A 1 19.65 -23.21 0.08
CA MET A 1 18.44 -23.78 0.70
C MET A 1 17.62 -22.64 1.28
N VAL A 2 16.61 -22.18 0.54
CA VAL A 2 15.80 -21.01 0.90
C VAL A 2 14.77 -21.44 1.94
N LYS A 3 14.83 -20.88 3.16
CA LYS A 3 13.79 -21.08 4.18
C LYS A 3 12.44 -20.62 3.60
N PRO A 4 11.39 -21.46 3.65
CA PRO A 4 10.07 -21.05 3.17
C PRO A 4 9.50 -19.94 4.07
N SER A 5 8.75 -19.03 3.44
CA SER A 5 8.06 -17.91 4.09
C SER A 5 7.12 -18.40 5.22
N PRO A 6 7.03 -17.69 6.36
CA PRO A 6 6.18 -18.05 7.50
C PRO A 6 4.68 -18.14 7.17
N ALA A 7 4.24 -17.62 6.02
CA ALA A 7 2.87 -17.78 5.51
C ALA A 7 2.55 -19.20 5.01
N CYS A 8 3.56 -20.06 4.81
CA CYS A 8 3.37 -21.46 4.43
C CYS A 8 3.08 -22.37 5.64
N HIS A 9 3.57 -22.00 6.83
CA HIS A 9 3.35 -22.78 8.06
C HIS A 9 1.88 -22.80 8.49
N THR A 10 1.16 -21.70 8.35
CA THR A 10 -0.29 -21.62 8.66
C THR A 10 -1.17 -22.35 7.65
N LYS A 11 -0.64 -22.76 6.49
CA LYS A 11 -1.40 -23.52 5.46
C LYS A 11 -1.14 -25.03 5.51
N CYS A 12 -0.19 -25.49 6.31
CA CYS A 12 0.02 -26.92 6.61
C CYS A 12 -0.87 -27.45 7.73
N VAL A 13 -1.74 -26.59 8.30
CA VAL A 13 -2.69 -26.92 9.36
C VAL A 13 -3.65 -28.03 8.93
N SER A 14 -4.07 -28.08 7.66
CA SER A 14 -4.99 -29.13 7.18
C SER A 14 -4.37 -30.53 7.15
N ILE A 15 -3.07 -30.66 6.82
CA ILE A 15 -2.37 -31.95 6.76
C ILE A 15 -2.05 -32.44 8.18
N SER A 16 -1.59 -31.54 9.05
CA SER A 16 -1.27 -31.88 10.44
C SER A 16 -2.52 -32.30 11.22
N CYS A 17 -3.64 -31.60 10.99
CA CYS A 17 -4.93 -31.96 11.55
C CYS A 17 -5.46 -33.31 11.01
N SER A 18 -5.20 -33.62 9.74
CA SER A 18 -5.58 -34.92 9.15
C SER A 18 -4.81 -36.09 9.78
N ASN A 19 -3.51 -35.92 10.02
CA ASN A 19 -2.69 -36.95 10.67
C ASN A 19 -3.12 -37.16 12.13
N ALA A 20 -3.30 -36.06 12.88
CA ALA A 20 -3.82 -36.10 14.25
C ALA A 20 -5.18 -36.80 14.36
N TYR A 21 -6.03 -36.69 13.33
CA TYR A 21 -7.32 -37.37 13.30
C TYR A 21 -7.19 -38.89 13.06
N SER A 22 -6.20 -39.31 12.26
CA SER A 22 -5.87 -40.72 12.08
C SER A 22 -5.38 -41.35 13.38
N ASP A 23 -4.55 -40.62 14.12
CA ASP A 23 -4.04 -41.05 15.43
C ASP A 23 -5.18 -41.13 16.46
N LEU A 24 -6.09 -40.16 16.46
CA LEU A 24 -7.31 -40.17 17.29
C LEU A 24 -8.21 -41.38 17.00
N ASN A 25 -8.40 -41.76 15.73
CA ASN A 25 -9.20 -42.93 15.37
C ASN A 25 -8.54 -44.24 15.86
N THR A 26 -7.22 -44.31 15.77
CA THR A 26 -6.43 -45.43 16.31
C THR A 26 -6.54 -45.50 17.83
N PHE A 27 -6.53 -44.36 18.52
CA PHE A 27 -6.75 -44.28 19.97
C PHE A 27 -8.14 -44.76 20.39
N LEU A 28 -9.20 -44.27 19.74
CA LEU A 28 -10.58 -44.64 20.08
C LEU A 28 -10.85 -46.13 19.82
N SER A 29 -10.33 -46.68 18.71
CA SER A 29 -10.47 -48.13 18.41
C SER A 29 -9.78 -49.05 19.42
N GLY A 30 -8.80 -48.55 20.18
CA GLY A 30 -8.15 -49.27 21.27
C GLY A 30 -8.96 -49.32 22.58
N GLN A 31 -10.03 -48.53 22.70
CA GLN A 31 -10.82 -48.42 23.93
C GLN A 31 -11.95 -49.47 23.99
N LYS A 32 -12.06 -50.17 25.12
CA LYS A 32 -13.12 -51.16 25.37
C LYS A 32 -14.39 -50.48 25.86
N CYS A 33 -15.52 -50.76 25.19
CA CYS A 33 -16.82 -50.21 25.56
C CYS A 33 -17.22 -50.51 27.02
N SER A 34 -16.88 -51.70 27.52
CA SER A 34 -17.26 -52.15 28.86
C SER A 34 -16.60 -51.32 29.97
N ILE A 35 -15.45 -50.70 29.70
CA ILE A 35 -14.72 -49.86 30.65
C ILE A 35 -15.23 -48.43 30.54
N VAL A 36 -15.31 -47.90 29.32
CA VAL A 36 -15.69 -46.51 29.07
C VAL A 36 -17.15 -46.23 29.46
N CYS A 37 -18.08 -47.14 29.18
CA CYS A 37 -19.50 -46.96 29.51
C CYS A 37 -19.85 -47.34 30.96
N SER A 38 -18.89 -47.85 31.75
CA SER A 38 -19.16 -48.30 33.13
C SER A 38 -19.38 -47.16 34.12
N ALA A 39 -18.79 -45.99 33.88
CA ALA A 39 -18.89 -44.84 34.77
C ALA A 39 -18.67 -43.51 34.02
N PRO A 40 -19.39 -42.43 34.41
CA PRO A 40 -19.32 -41.13 33.74
C PRO A 40 -17.99 -40.37 33.94
N ASN A 41 -17.16 -40.80 34.89
CA ASN A 41 -15.79 -40.27 35.04
C ASN A 41 -14.85 -40.80 33.95
N MET A 42 -15.00 -42.08 33.55
CA MET A 42 -14.19 -42.72 32.51
C MET A 42 -14.50 -42.18 31.11
N THR A 43 -15.77 -41.84 30.84
CA THR A 43 -16.14 -41.17 29.58
C THR A 43 -15.47 -39.81 29.45
N SER A 44 -15.50 -39.00 30.52
CA SER A 44 -14.87 -37.67 30.54
C SER A 44 -13.35 -37.73 30.37
N GLU A 45 -12.69 -38.75 30.89
CA GLU A 45 -11.23 -38.93 30.79
C GLU A 45 -10.82 -39.26 29.35
N VAL A 46 -11.51 -40.19 28.70
CA VAL A 46 -11.28 -40.54 27.29
C VAL A 46 -11.54 -39.34 26.35
N ILE A 47 -12.56 -38.53 26.65
CA ILE A 47 -12.84 -37.30 25.88
C ILE A 47 -11.70 -36.28 26.06
N HIS A 48 -11.19 -36.11 27.27
CA HIS A 48 -10.10 -35.17 27.54
C HIS A 48 -8.78 -35.60 26.87
N GLU A 49 -8.50 -36.90 26.81
CA GLU A 49 -7.33 -37.44 26.12
C GLU A 49 -7.48 -37.35 24.59
N ALA A 50 -8.70 -37.56 24.07
CA ALA A 50 -9.03 -37.31 22.68
C ALA A 50 -8.86 -35.83 22.28
N MET A 51 -9.13 -34.90 23.20
CA MET A 51 -8.91 -33.46 22.98
C MET A 51 -7.45 -33.12 22.80
N ASP A 52 -6.57 -33.71 23.62
CA ASP A 52 -5.14 -33.41 23.61
C ASP A 52 -4.51 -33.75 22.25
N GLN A 53 -4.93 -34.87 21.65
CA GLN A 53 -4.50 -35.32 20.32
C GLN A 53 -4.77 -34.31 19.19
N ILE A 54 -5.83 -33.50 19.29
CA ILE A 54 -6.26 -32.59 18.21
C ILE A 54 -6.07 -31.10 18.53
N SER A 55 -5.83 -30.74 19.80
CA SER A 55 -5.82 -29.36 20.28
C SER A 55 -4.69 -28.49 19.70
N GLY A 56 -3.54 -29.10 19.39
CA GLY A 56 -2.37 -28.43 18.82
C GLY A 56 -2.36 -28.34 17.30
N TYR A 57 -3.28 -29.04 16.62
CA TYR A 57 -3.21 -29.25 15.17
C TYR A 57 -4.45 -28.78 14.40
N CYS A 58 -5.61 -28.65 15.06
CA CYS A 58 -6.90 -28.37 14.40
C CYS A 58 -7.57 -27.07 14.89
N ASP A 59 -8.05 -26.25 13.94
CA ASP A 59 -8.92 -25.10 14.24
C ASP A 59 -10.39 -25.60 14.39
N ASN A 60 -11.07 -25.24 15.49
CA ASN A 60 -12.41 -25.72 15.92
C ASN A 60 -12.45 -27.07 16.69
N VAL A 61 -11.59 -27.20 17.70
CA VAL A 61 -11.59 -28.33 18.65
C VAL A 61 -12.96 -28.52 19.33
N ALA A 62 -13.62 -27.44 19.76
CA ALA A 62 -14.89 -27.46 20.49
C ALA A 62 -16.08 -28.06 19.71
N GLY A 63 -16.13 -27.86 18.39
CA GLY A 63 -17.14 -28.52 17.54
C GLY A 63 -16.90 -30.02 17.42
N ARG A 64 -15.63 -30.42 17.29
CA ARG A 64 -15.21 -31.81 17.10
C ARG A 64 -15.44 -32.65 18.35
N ILE A 65 -15.18 -32.09 19.53
CA ILE A 65 -15.46 -32.73 20.83
C ILE A 65 -16.94 -33.09 20.98
N ARG A 66 -17.84 -32.16 20.64
CA ARG A 66 -19.28 -32.39 20.74
C ARG A 66 -19.76 -33.55 19.88
N ASN A 67 -19.11 -33.77 18.72
CA ASN A 67 -19.41 -34.93 17.88
C ASN A 67 -18.88 -36.24 18.48
N ILE A 68 -17.68 -36.23 19.06
CA ILE A 68 -17.11 -37.40 19.76
C ILE A 68 -17.98 -37.78 20.96
N GLU A 69 -18.38 -36.80 21.78
CA GLU A 69 -19.31 -36.99 22.90
C GLU A 69 -20.64 -37.62 22.45
N LYS A 70 -21.20 -37.13 21.34
CA LYS A 70 -22.43 -37.66 20.79
C LYS A 70 -22.29 -39.13 20.37
N ILE A 71 -21.19 -39.49 19.73
CA ILE A 71 -20.91 -40.86 19.30
C ILE A 71 -20.79 -41.77 20.53
N ILE A 72 -19.96 -41.40 21.52
CA ILE A 72 -19.75 -42.19 22.74
C ILE A 72 -21.08 -42.42 23.48
N ASN A 73 -21.88 -41.36 23.66
CA ASN A 73 -23.16 -41.45 24.33
C ASN A 73 -24.18 -42.32 23.56
N GLN A 74 -24.18 -42.26 22.23
CA GLN A 74 -25.04 -43.10 21.40
C GLN A 74 -24.64 -44.59 21.46
N THR A 75 -23.33 -44.89 21.46
CA THR A 75 -22.83 -46.26 21.57
C THR A 75 -23.10 -46.86 22.95
N CYS A 76 -22.88 -46.09 24.03
CA CYS A 76 -23.18 -46.54 25.38
C CYS A 76 -24.70 -46.75 25.63
N ALA A 77 -25.57 -46.10 24.85
CA ALA A 77 -27.02 -46.27 24.95
C ALA A 77 -27.59 -47.49 24.21
N THR A 78 -26.83 -48.11 23.28
CA THR A 78 -27.38 -49.05 22.29
C THR A 78 -26.86 -50.50 22.37
N VAL A 79 -25.76 -50.79 23.07
CA VAL A 79 -25.09 -52.11 23.03
C VAL A 79 -25.07 -52.80 24.40
N THR A 80 -25.46 -54.08 24.47
CA THR A 80 -25.24 -54.94 25.64
C THR A 80 -23.75 -55.26 25.76
N HIS A 81 -23.11 -54.77 26.83
CA HIS A 81 -21.66 -54.63 26.99
C HIS A 81 -20.87 -55.94 27.19
N THR A 82 -20.81 -56.80 26.18
CA THR A 82 -19.80 -57.88 26.13
C THR A 82 -19.06 -57.81 24.79
N ASP A 83 -17.79 -57.40 24.87
CA ASP A 83 -16.79 -57.33 23.80
C ASP A 83 -17.09 -56.45 22.57
N CYS A 84 -17.47 -55.18 22.78
CA CYS A 84 -17.35 -54.15 21.72
C CYS A 84 -16.13 -53.25 21.90
N PHE A 85 -15.52 -52.89 20.75
CA PHE A 85 -14.55 -51.82 20.61
C PHE A 85 -15.24 -50.60 19.99
N PHE A 86 -14.79 -49.40 20.31
CA PHE A 86 -15.26 -48.18 19.63
C PHE A 86 -14.75 -48.16 18.18
N GLN A 87 -15.50 -48.77 17.26
CA GLN A 87 -15.29 -48.57 15.83
C GLN A 87 -16.18 -47.42 15.37
N ILE A 88 -15.54 -46.36 14.85
CA ILE A 88 -16.24 -45.39 14.02
C ILE A 88 -16.64 -46.15 12.74
N PRO A 89 -17.95 -46.34 12.43
CA PRO A 89 -18.38 -47.14 11.28
C PRO A 89 -17.76 -46.59 10.00
N SER A 90 -17.29 -47.42 9.05
CA SER A 90 -16.62 -46.93 7.82
C SER A 90 -17.45 -45.91 7.01
N ASP A 91 -18.78 -46.04 7.06
CA ASP A 91 -19.72 -45.14 6.39
C ASP A 91 -19.91 -43.83 7.16
N ASP A 92 -19.72 -43.86 8.48
CA ASP A 92 -19.63 -42.69 9.35
C ASP A 92 -18.22 -42.09 9.38
N VAL A 93 -17.15 -42.84 9.14
CA VAL A 93 -15.80 -42.30 8.98
C VAL A 93 -15.83 -41.31 7.83
N PHE A 94 -16.49 -41.61 6.72
CA PHE A 94 -16.62 -40.65 5.62
C PHE A 94 -17.47 -39.42 6.00
N ASN A 95 -18.54 -39.55 6.81
CA ASN A 95 -19.38 -38.43 7.25
C ASN A 95 -18.78 -37.61 8.40
N VAL A 96 -18.01 -38.24 9.27
CA VAL A 96 -17.28 -37.66 10.40
C VAL A 96 -15.99 -37.01 9.88
N ILE A 97 -15.30 -37.61 8.91
CA ILE A 97 -14.25 -36.95 8.12
C ILE A 97 -14.89 -35.78 7.37
N LYS A 98 -15.96 -35.99 6.59
CA LYS A 98 -16.65 -34.92 5.83
C LYS A 98 -17.14 -33.77 6.71
N SER A 99 -17.59 -34.03 7.94
CA SER A 99 -17.97 -32.97 8.90
C SER A 99 -16.78 -32.36 9.64
N SER A 100 -15.71 -33.12 9.88
CA SER A 100 -14.40 -32.59 10.33
C SER A 100 -13.71 -31.76 9.23
N PHE A 101 -14.11 -32.00 7.99
CA PHE A 101 -13.77 -31.28 6.77
C PHE A 101 -14.98 -30.50 6.24
N ASP A 102 -15.90 -29.99 7.09
CA ASP A 102 -17.07 -29.20 6.66
C ASP A 102 -16.71 -27.90 5.90
N ASN A 103 -15.41 -27.64 5.72
CA ASN A 103 -14.95 -26.95 4.53
C ASN A 103 -14.37 -27.96 3.52
N ALA A 104 -15.22 -28.61 2.73
CA ALA A 104 -14.84 -29.49 1.61
C ALA A 104 -13.97 -28.77 0.55
N ALA A 105 -13.70 -27.48 0.76
CA ALA A 105 -12.76 -26.66 0.04
C ALA A 105 -11.28 -26.86 0.45
N THR A 106 -10.91 -27.24 1.67
CA THR A 106 -9.62 -26.76 2.25
C THR A 106 -8.29 -27.29 1.67
N PRO A 107 -8.06 -28.58 1.35
CA PRO A 107 -6.77 -29.00 0.80
C PRO A 107 -6.61 -28.66 -0.70
N ILE A 108 -7.67 -28.85 -1.50
CA ILE A 108 -7.67 -28.49 -2.92
C ILE A 108 -7.72 -26.96 -3.09
N PHE A 109 -8.56 -26.24 -2.33
CA PHE A 109 -8.48 -24.76 -2.31
C PHE A 109 -7.15 -24.30 -1.72
N GLY A 110 -6.56 -24.99 -0.75
CA GLY A 110 -5.22 -24.68 -0.23
C GLY A 110 -4.16 -24.76 -1.32
N LEU A 111 -4.16 -25.85 -2.09
CA LEU A 111 -3.29 -26.05 -3.25
C LEU A 111 -3.57 -25.02 -4.36
N ILE A 112 -4.84 -24.75 -4.68
CA ILE A 112 -5.26 -23.72 -5.66
C ILE A 112 -4.83 -22.34 -5.20
N ILE A 113 -4.97 -21.99 -3.92
CA ILE A 113 -4.53 -20.71 -3.36
C ILE A 113 -3.00 -20.63 -3.36
N CYS A 114 -2.28 -21.71 -3.11
CA CYS A 114 -0.81 -21.75 -3.20
C CYS A 114 -0.31 -21.64 -4.64
N LEU A 115 -0.92 -22.35 -5.59
CA LEU A 115 -0.63 -22.25 -7.03
C LEU A 115 -0.99 -20.87 -7.58
N TRP A 116 -2.14 -20.32 -7.17
CA TRP A 116 -2.55 -18.96 -7.48
C TRP A 116 -1.58 -17.94 -6.88
N ALA A 117 -1.14 -18.13 -5.63
CA ALA A 117 -0.15 -17.27 -5.00
C ALA A 117 1.19 -17.30 -5.74
N HIS A 118 1.72 -18.47 -6.11
CA HIS A 118 2.98 -18.57 -6.85
C HIS A 118 2.87 -17.95 -8.25
N ARG A 119 1.80 -18.24 -8.99
CA ARG A 119 1.54 -17.61 -10.30
C ARG A 119 1.36 -16.09 -10.18
N ARG A 120 0.72 -15.60 -9.10
CA ARG A 120 0.58 -14.17 -8.82
C ARG A 120 1.92 -13.52 -8.52
N GLN A 121 2.82 -14.17 -7.77
CA GLN A 121 4.16 -13.65 -7.52
C GLN A 121 4.95 -13.48 -8.82
N LEU A 122 4.88 -14.44 -9.75
CA LEU A 122 5.50 -14.32 -11.07
C LEU A 122 4.93 -13.16 -11.89
N LYS A 123 3.59 -12.99 -11.88
CA LYS A 123 2.92 -11.85 -12.53
C LYS A 123 3.31 -10.51 -11.91
N ALA A 124 3.42 -10.43 -10.59
CA ALA A 124 3.84 -9.23 -9.88
C ALA A 124 5.30 -8.87 -10.18
N VAL A 125 6.20 -9.85 -10.24
CA VAL A 125 7.61 -9.63 -10.65
C VAL A 125 7.69 -9.13 -12.09
N LEU A 126 6.89 -9.72 -13.00
CA LEU A 126 6.82 -9.24 -14.39
C LEU A 126 6.27 -7.82 -14.46
N SER A 127 5.19 -7.48 -13.74
CA SER A 127 4.71 -6.10 -13.70
C SER A 127 5.74 -5.12 -13.13
N PHE A 128 6.47 -5.52 -12.09
CA PHE A 128 7.54 -4.71 -11.52
C PHE A 128 8.67 -4.46 -12.53
N SER A 129 9.07 -5.49 -13.29
CA SER A 129 10.08 -5.33 -14.35
C SER A 129 9.64 -4.37 -15.46
N VAL A 130 8.37 -4.43 -15.88
CA VAL A 130 7.81 -3.46 -16.85
C VAL A 130 7.83 -2.04 -16.27
N GLY A 131 7.52 -1.90 -14.97
CA GLY A 131 7.65 -0.63 -14.25
C GLY A 131 9.07 -0.05 -14.33
N ILE A 132 10.09 -0.87 -14.04
CA ILE A 132 11.50 -0.45 -14.11
C ILE A 132 11.89 -0.04 -15.53
N ILE A 133 11.51 -0.82 -16.55
CA ILE A 133 11.81 -0.50 -17.95
C ILE A 133 11.20 0.86 -18.32
N MET A 134 9.95 1.11 -17.93
CA MET A 134 9.27 2.38 -18.21
C MET A 134 9.92 3.57 -17.49
N VAL A 135 10.41 3.37 -16.26
CA VAL A 135 11.23 4.37 -15.56
C VAL A 135 12.56 4.61 -16.30
N GLY A 136 13.19 3.57 -16.84
CA GLY A 136 14.35 3.70 -17.72
C GLY A 136 14.07 4.56 -18.96
N CYS A 137 12.92 4.37 -19.61
CA CYS A 137 12.50 5.20 -20.76
C CYS A 137 12.37 6.70 -20.40
N VAL A 138 11.95 7.02 -19.17
CA VAL A 138 11.92 8.41 -18.68
C VAL A 138 13.34 8.99 -18.62
N PHE A 139 14.30 8.26 -18.05
CA PHE A 139 15.68 8.76 -17.99
C PHE A 139 16.26 8.97 -19.39
N ILE A 140 15.99 8.03 -20.32
CA ILE A 140 16.41 8.16 -21.72
C ILE A 140 15.76 9.39 -22.37
N SER A 141 14.47 9.66 -22.13
CA SER A 141 13.80 10.82 -22.72
C SER A 141 14.34 12.14 -22.18
N VAL A 142 14.66 12.21 -20.88
CA VAL A 142 15.32 13.38 -20.27
C VAL A 142 16.69 13.61 -20.90
N LEU A 143 17.51 12.56 -21.03
CA LEU A 143 18.82 12.64 -21.68
C LEU A 143 18.70 13.09 -23.15
N ALA A 144 17.71 12.58 -23.89
CA ALA A 144 17.47 12.99 -25.26
C ALA A 144 17.15 14.49 -25.39
N VAL A 145 16.35 15.05 -24.48
CA VAL A 145 16.06 16.49 -24.46
C VAL A 145 17.30 17.31 -24.14
N ILE A 146 18.16 16.83 -23.23
CA ILE A 146 19.42 17.50 -22.87
C ILE A 146 20.40 17.49 -24.05
N ILE A 147 20.55 16.35 -24.73
CA ILE A 147 21.37 16.23 -25.94
C ILE A 147 20.86 17.19 -27.03
N TYR A 148 19.54 17.22 -27.25
CA TYR A 148 18.92 18.17 -28.18
C TYR A 148 19.25 19.62 -27.81
N LYS A 149 19.07 20.01 -26.54
CA LYS A 149 19.34 21.36 -26.04
C LYS A 149 20.79 21.77 -26.28
N THR A 150 21.73 20.87 -26.02
CA THR A 150 23.16 21.14 -26.16
C THR A 150 23.58 21.20 -27.63
N TRP A 151 23.05 20.30 -28.46
CA TRP A 151 23.23 20.34 -29.92
C TRP A 151 22.68 21.63 -30.53
N ALA A 152 21.49 22.06 -30.10
CA ALA A 152 20.87 23.30 -30.54
C ALA A 152 21.73 24.52 -30.16
N ARG A 153 22.31 24.54 -28.95
CA ARG A 153 23.23 25.60 -28.50
C ARG A 153 24.45 25.68 -29.42
N PHE A 154 25.08 24.55 -29.73
CA PHE A 154 26.24 24.51 -30.62
C PHE A 154 25.92 25.02 -32.04
N ARG A 155 24.76 24.65 -32.59
CA ARG A 155 24.37 25.04 -33.96
C ARG A 155 23.99 26.51 -34.11
N VAL A 156 23.44 27.14 -33.07
CA VAL A 156 22.77 28.47 -33.18
C VAL A 156 23.64 29.62 -32.67
N THR A 157 24.85 29.35 -32.15
CA THR A 157 25.77 30.34 -31.55
C THR A 157 26.11 31.53 -32.49
N THR A 158 25.88 31.43 -33.80
CA THR A 158 26.31 32.44 -34.78
C THR A 158 25.19 33.21 -35.49
N ARG A 159 23.88 32.96 -35.21
CA ARG A 159 22.81 33.39 -36.14
C ARG A 159 21.82 34.47 -35.66
N ASN A 160 21.39 34.54 -34.39
CA ASN A 160 20.61 35.62 -33.75
C ASN A 160 20.28 35.29 -32.27
N SER A 161 20.19 36.29 -31.37
CA SER A 161 19.89 36.07 -29.93
C SER A 161 18.49 35.48 -29.68
N PHE A 162 17.48 35.94 -30.43
CA PHE A 162 16.11 35.45 -30.31
C PHE A 162 15.94 34.01 -30.80
N GLU A 163 16.54 33.64 -31.94
CA GLU A 163 16.50 32.25 -32.43
C GLU A 163 17.21 31.28 -31.48
N SER A 164 18.33 31.70 -30.91
CA SER A 164 19.04 30.95 -29.87
C SER A 164 18.14 30.70 -28.66
N PHE A 165 17.47 31.73 -28.16
CA PHE A 165 16.54 31.60 -27.03
C PHE A 165 15.36 30.67 -27.34
N LEU A 166 14.71 30.83 -28.50
CA LEU A 166 13.59 30.00 -28.92
C LEU A 166 13.99 28.51 -29.01
N LEU A 167 15.06 28.19 -29.73
CA LEU A 167 15.45 26.81 -30.00
C LEU A 167 16.04 26.12 -28.75
N THR A 168 16.86 26.82 -27.97
CA THR A 168 17.55 26.21 -26.83
C THR A 168 16.67 26.10 -25.58
N THR A 169 15.78 27.07 -25.34
CA THR A 169 15.04 27.17 -24.07
C THR A 169 13.57 26.83 -24.23
N ILE A 170 12.87 27.46 -25.18
CA ILE A 170 11.43 27.22 -25.35
C ILE A 170 11.18 25.83 -25.93
N VAL A 171 11.84 25.49 -27.04
CA VAL A 171 11.60 24.19 -27.71
C VAL A 171 12.02 23.01 -26.82
N SER A 172 13.16 23.10 -26.11
CA SER A 172 13.59 22.03 -25.18
C SER A 172 12.61 21.84 -24.01
N SER A 173 12.10 22.94 -23.45
CA SER A 173 11.09 22.90 -22.38
C SER A 173 9.76 22.30 -22.87
N LEU A 174 9.32 22.63 -24.09
CA LEU A 174 8.14 22.06 -24.71
C LEU A 174 8.31 20.57 -25.00
N LEU A 175 9.46 20.15 -25.53
CA LEU A 175 9.77 18.73 -25.77
C LEU A 175 9.78 17.92 -24.47
N ASN A 176 10.36 18.48 -23.39
CA ASN A 176 10.31 17.86 -22.07
C ASN A 176 8.87 17.73 -21.57
N ALA A 177 8.08 18.80 -21.62
CA ALA A 177 6.69 18.79 -21.19
C ALA A 177 5.81 17.81 -21.99
N LEU A 178 6.01 17.74 -23.31
CA LEU A 178 5.36 16.80 -24.20
C LEU A 178 5.75 15.36 -23.86
N SER A 179 7.05 15.08 -23.67
CA SER A 179 7.56 13.76 -23.29
C SER A 179 6.92 13.27 -21.99
N ILE A 180 6.95 14.09 -20.93
CA ILE A 180 6.36 13.76 -19.63
C ILE A 180 4.86 13.49 -19.77
N SER A 181 4.15 14.28 -20.58
CA SER A 181 2.70 14.13 -20.78
C SER A 181 2.33 12.85 -21.55
N ILE A 182 3.10 12.51 -22.59
CA ILE A 182 2.88 11.30 -23.39
C ILE A 182 3.20 10.06 -22.56
N LEU A 183 4.38 10.00 -21.96
CA LEU A 183 4.83 8.89 -21.12
C LEU A 183 3.89 8.66 -19.93
N GLY A 184 3.39 9.74 -19.30
CA GLY A 184 2.35 9.70 -18.28
C GLY A 184 1.08 8.96 -18.71
N LYS A 185 0.52 9.34 -19.86
CA LYS A 185 -0.70 8.71 -20.40
C LYS A 185 -0.47 7.26 -20.78
N VAL A 186 0.65 6.97 -21.45
CA VAL A 186 1.01 5.61 -21.88
C VAL A 186 1.16 4.70 -20.66
N TYR A 187 1.92 5.12 -19.64
CA TYR A 187 2.12 4.30 -18.45
C TYR A 187 0.82 4.08 -17.68
N HIS A 188 -0.07 5.08 -17.60
CA HIS A 188 -1.37 4.89 -16.96
C HIS A 188 -2.17 3.75 -17.59
N ILE A 189 -2.20 3.67 -18.94
CA ILE A 189 -2.87 2.57 -19.65
C ILE A 189 -2.21 1.22 -19.32
N ILE A 190 -0.87 1.18 -19.35
CA ILE A 190 -0.11 -0.04 -19.05
C ILE A 190 -0.33 -0.48 -17.60
N ALA A 191 -0.31 0.45 -16.63
CA ALA A 191 -0.47 0.17 -15.21
C ALA A 191 -1.84 -0.43 -14.89
N VAL A 192 -2.92 0.09 -15.48
CA VAL A 192 -4.26 -0.51 -15.36
C VAL A 192 -4.25 -1.92 -15.94
N LYS A 193 -3.74 -2.09 -17.17
CA LYS A 193 -3.72 -3.40 -17.82
C LYS A 193 -2.90 -4.45 -17.07
N MET A 194 -1.76 -4.05 -16.49
CA MET A 194 -0.94 -4.92 -15.65
C MET A 194 -1.65 -5.29 -14.34
N THR A 195 -2.34 -4.33 -13.71
CA THR A 195 -3.05 -4.57 -12.45
C THR A 195 -4.27 -5.47 -12.66
N ASP A 196 -4.97 -5.33 -13.80
CA ASP A 196 -6.02 -6.27 -14.23
C ASP A 196 -5.43 -7.68 -14.44
N TRP A 197 -4.26 -7.77 -15.06
CA TRP A 197 -3.60 -9.05 -15.34
C TRP A 197 -3.13 -9.78 -14.06
N GLU A 198 -2.74 -9.01 -13.03
CA GLU A 198 -2.38 -9.53 -11.70
C GLU A 198 -3.55 -10.12 -10.93
N ASN A 199 -4.79 -9.78 -11.30
CA ASN A 199 -6.03 -10.36 -10.78
C ASN A 199 -6.11 -10.33 -9.24
N TYR A 200 -6.28 -9.14 -8.67
CA TYR A 200 -6.46 -8.93 -7.24
C TYR A 200 -7.80 -9.49 -6.73
N ARG A 201 -7.83 -9.98 -5.48
CA ARG A 201 -9.02 -10.58 -4.87
C ARG A 201 -10.07 -9.54 -4.48
N THR A 202 -9.64 -8.37 -4.01
CA THR A 202 -10.51 -7.29 -3.50
C THR A 202 -10.25 -6.01 -4.29
N GLN A 203 -11.27 -5.15 -4.40
CA GLN A 203 -11.13 -3.85 -5.05
C GLN A 203 -10.17 -2.92 -4.28
N THR A 204 -10.07 -3.08 -2.96
CA THR A 204 -9.11 -2.33 -2.14
C THR A 204 -7.68 -2.68 -2.54
N ASP A 205 -7.34 -3.97 -2.57
CA ASP A 205 -5.98 -4.41 -2.92
C ASP A 205 -5.63 -4.03 -4.37
N TYR A 206 -6.60 -4.09 -5.28
CA TYR A 206 -6.45 -3.62 -6.66
C TYR A 206 -6.10 -2.14 -6.70
N ASN A 207 -6.89 -1.31 -6.02
CA ASN A 207 -6.70 0.15 -5.99
C ASN A 207 -5.36 0.50 -5.36
N ASP A 208 -5.00 -0.15 -4.25
CA ASP A 208 -3.75 0.07 -3.53
C ASP A 208 -2.52 -0.26 -4.38
N ALA A 209 -2.54 -1.40 -5.09
CA ALA A 209 -1.46 -1.78 -5.99
C ALA A 209 -1.35 -0.83 -7.19
N LEU A 210 -2.49 -0.40 -7.75
CA LEU A 210 -2.51 0.55 -8.85
C LEU A 210 -1.94 1.91 -8.43
N ILE A 211 -2.28 2.38 -7.22
CA ILE A 211 -1.75 3.60 -6.62
C ILE A 211 -0.24 3.60 -6.58
N ILE A 212 0.34 2.54 -6.01
CA ILE A 212 1.79 2.44 -5.82
C ILE A 212 2.52 2.45 -7.16
N LYS A 213 1.99 1.72 -8.17
CA LYS A 213 2.57 1.70 -9.52
C LYS A 213 2.52 3.06 -10.19
N LEU A 214 1.35 3.70 -10.19
CA LEU A 214 1.17 5.02 -10.78
C LEU A 214 2.05 6.05 -10.08
N PHE A 215 2.10 6.04 -8.75
CA PHE A 215 2.93 6.95 -7.97
C PHE A 215 4.42 6.78 -8.29
N ALA A 216 4.96 5.56 -8.27
CA ALA A 216 6.38 5.31 -8.53
C ALA A 216 6.82 5.82 -9.92
N PHE A 217 6.00 5.59 -10.94
CA PHE A 217 6.27 6.09 -12.28
C PHE A 217 6.09 7.60 -12.39
N GLU A 218 4.99 8.15 -11.87
CA GLU A 218 4.74 9.60 -11.93
C GLU A 218 5.82 10.38 -11.18
N PHE A 219 6.33 9.83 -10.07
CA PHE A 219 7.47 10.38 -9.33
C PHE A 219 8.70 10.45 -10.23
N ALA A 220 9.14 9.34 -10.85
CA ALA A 220 10.28 9.36 -11.75
C ALA A 220 10.04 10.33 -12.94
N ASN A 221 8.89 10.22 -13.60
CA ASN A 221 8.56 11.01 -14.79
C ASN A 221 8.54 12.52 -14.53
N ASN A 222 8.09 12.96 -13.35
CA ASN A 222 8.01 14.37 -13.02
C ASN A 222 9.32 14.92 -12.43
N TYR A 223 10.07 14.10 -11.69
CA TYR A 223 11.23 14.56 -10.92
C TYR A 223 12.58 14.29 -11.57
N SER A 224 12.70 13.36 -12.53
CA SER A 224 13.99 13.03 -13.16
C SER A 224 14.70 14.25 -13.75
N SER A 225 13.96 15.14 -14.43
CA SER A 225 14.54 16.37 -15.00
C SER A 225 15.00 17.37 -13.92
N LEU A 226 14.28 17.46 -12.80
CA LEU A 226 14.63 18.32 -11.68
C LEU A 226 15.87 17.79 -10.93
N PHE A 227 15.93 16.48 -10.68
CA PHE A 227 17.07 15.82 -10.06
C PHE A 227 18.34 15.91 -10.92
N TYR A 228 18.20 15.82 -12.25
CA TYR A 228 19.32 16.05 -13.15
C TYR A 228 19.88 17.47 -12.98
N ILE A 229 19.02 18.50 -13.00
CA ILE A 229 19.45 19.90 -12.86
C ILE A 229 20.06 20.17 -11.48
N ALA A 230 19.50 19.58 -10.44
CA ALA A 230 19.96 19.78 -9.07
C ALA A 230 21.35 19.16 -8.82
N PHE A 231 21.60 17.93 -9.29
CA PHE A 231 22.74 17.13 -8.82
C PHE A 231 23.73 16.71 -9.90
N LEU A 232 23.25 16.36 -11.10
CA LEU A 232 24.12 15.83 -12.17
C LEU A 232 24.69 16.92 -13.06
N ARG A 233 23.99 18.05 -13.16
CA ARG A 233 24.35 19.13 -14.10
C ARG A 233 25.63 19.87 -13.72
N THR A 234 25.94 20.01 -12.43
CA THR A 234 27.11 20.75 -11.94
C THR A 234 28.44 20.09 -12.32
N ASN A 235 28.48 18.75 -12.41
CA ASN A 235 29.68 17.96 -12.73
C ASN A 235 29.43 17.06 -13.96
N ASN A 236 28.98 17.66 -15.06
CA ASN A 236 28.47 16.95 -16.23
C ASN A 236 29.56 16.39 -17.17
N GLU A 237 30.78 16.94 -17.16
CA GLU A 237 31.85 16.56 -18.09
C GLU A 237 32.25 15.09 -17.96
N GLN A 238 32.44 14.62 -16.72
CA GLN A 238 32.78 13.22 -16.44
C GLN A 238 31.62 12.26 -16.78
N PHE A 239 30.38 12.74 -16.63
CA PHE A 239 29.20 11.96 -16.97
C PHE A 239 29.10 11.76 -18.49
N PHE A 240 29.22 12.82 -19.29
CA PHE A 240 29.10 12.74 -20.75
C PHE A 240 30.25 11.98 -21.42
N THR A 241 31.47 12.11 -20.89
CA THR A 241 32.62 11.32 -21.36
C THR A 241 32.44 9.82 -21.11
N SER A 242 31.89 9.43 -19.95
CA SER A 242 31.65 8.02 -19.59
C SER A 242 30.61 7.33 -20.49
N ILE A 243 29.62 8.07 -20.99
CA ILE A 243 28.59 7.56 -21.90
C ILE A 243 28.99 7.66 -23.38
N GLY A 244 30.24 8.01 -23.69
CA GLY A 244 30.77 8.05 -25.06
C GLY A 244 30.39 9.31 -25.85
N LEU A 245 30.02 10.40 -25.17
CA LEU A 245 29.70 11.71 -25.78
C LEU A 245 30.70 12.79 -25.33
N PRO A 246 32.01 12.68 -25.68
CA PRO A 246 33.01 13.65 -25.29
C PRO A 246 32.75 15.02 -25.95
N GLY A 247 32.93 16.10 -25.18
CA GLY A 247 32.73 17.49 -25.63
C GLY A 247 31.29 18.02 -25.49
N LEU A 248 30.37 17.25 -24.90
CA LEU A 248 29.04 17.72 -24.55
C LEU A 248 29.04 18.34 -23.14
N GLU A 249 28.72 19.63 -23.03
CA GLU A 249 28.69 20.35 -21.77
C GLU A 249 27.38 21.16 -21.62
N ASP A 250 26.67 20.93 -20.51
CA ASP A 250 25.38 21.57 -20.19
C ASP A 250 25.48 22.46 -18.95
N ASN A 251 26.13 23.61 -19.09
CA ASN A 251 26.33 24.54 -17.98
C ASN A 251 25.06 25.33 -17.61
N CYS A 252 25.01 25.79 -16.35
CA CYS A 252 23.92 26.57 -15.77
C CYS A 252 24.01 28.08 -16.11
N GLY A 253 24.30 28.40 -17.37
CA GLY A 253 24.49 29.77 -17.85
C GLY A 253 25.79 30.41 -17.36
N GLU A 254 25.97 31.71 -17.63
CA GLU A 254 27.22 32.43 -17.38
C GLU A 254 27.56 32.62 -15.89
N LEU A 255 26.56 32.58 -14.99
CA LEU A 255 26.76 32.72 -13.54
C LEU A 255 26.88 31.38 -12.78
N ASN A 256 26.80 30.22 -13.45
CA ASN A 256 26.83 28.88 -12.83
C ASN A 256 25.81 28.68 -11.67
N ASN A 257 24.68 29.39 -11.71
CA ASN A 257 23.67 29.36 -10.65
C ASN A 257 22.52 28.43 -11.04
N CYS A 258 22.75 27.12 -10.90
CA CYS A 258 21.74 26.08 -11.20
C CYS A 258 20.48 26.19 -10.32
N MET A 259 20.59 26.82 -9.14
CA MET A 259 19.45 27.03 -8.23
C MET A 259 18.34 27.90 -8.85
N THR A 260 18.70 28.92 -9.63
CA THR A 260 17.72 29.80 -10.28
C THR A 260 16.91 29.06 -11.35
N GLU A 261 17.59 28.25 -12.17
CA GLU A 261 16.94 27.39 -13.17
C GLU A 261 16.04 26.34 -12.50
N LEU A 262 16.51 25.72 -11.41
CA LEU A 262 15.72 24.79 -10.62
C LEU A 262 14.45 25.45 -10.08
N CYS A 263 14.57 26.66 -9.52
CA CYS A 263 13.45 27.46 -9.03
C CYS A 263 12.43 27.74 -10.14
N PHE A 264 12.87 28.22 -11.31
CA PHE A 264 11.98 28.47 -12.45
C PHE A 264 11.28 27.21 -12.95
N GLN A 265 11.97 26.07 -12.96
CA GLN A 265 11.36 24.82 -13.40
C GLN A 265 10.36 24.27 -12.40
N VAL A 266 10.64 24.36 -11.09
CA VAL A 266 9.68 24.01 -10.04
C VAL A 266 8.45 24.91 -10.13
N LEU A 267 8.62 26.22 -10.27
CA LEU A 267 7.54 27.19 -10.47
C LEU A 267 6.70 26.84 -11.70
N THR A 268 7.35 26.59 -12.83
CA THR A 268 6.68 26.20 -14.08
C THR A 268 5.87 24.92 -13.88
N LEU A 269 6.43 23.90 -13.23
CA LEU A 269 5.71 22.66 -12.96
C LEU A 269 4.55 22.83 -11.98
N MET A 270 4.66 23.72 -10.99
CA MET A 270 3.58 24.03 -10.05
C MET A 270 2.37 24.70 -10.73
N ILE A 271 2.59 25.47 -11.79
CA ILE A 271 1.55 26.15 -12.58
C ILE A 271 1.02 25.24 -13.70
N THR A 272 1.91 24.60 -14.47
CA THR A 272 1.53 23.85 -15.68
C THR A 272 0.88 22.50 -15.36
N LYS A 273 1.31 21.78 -14.31
CA LYS A 273 0.78 20.43 -14.03
C LYS A 273 -0.69 20.41 -13.59
N PRO A 274 -1.19 21.37 -12.79
CA PRO A 274 -2.62 21.45 -12.49
C PRO A 274 -3.48 21.84 -13.70
N LEU A 275 -2.91 22.49 -14.73
CA LEU A 275 -3.67 23.09 -15.82
C LEU A 275 -4.54 22.10 -16.62
N PRO A 276 -4.07 20.91 -17.04
CA PRO A 276 -4.93 19.94 -17.72
C PRO A 276 -6.10 19.45 -16.87
N LYS A 277 -5.89 19.33 -15.55
CA LYS A 277 -6.96 18.99 -14.60
C LYS A 277 -7.97 20.13 -14.57
N PHE A 278 -7.53 21.37 -14.40
CA PHE A 278 -8.39 22.56 -14.41
C PHE A 278 -9.21 22.68 -15.71
N ILE A 279 -8.59 22.50 -16.88
CA ILE A 279 -9.30 22.54 -18.17
C ILE A 279 -10.38 21.45 -18.24
N ASN A 280 -10.05 20.21 -17.88
CA ASN A 280 -11.02 19.11 -17.90
C ASN A 280 -12.10 19.25 -16.83
N ASP A 281 -11.77 19.84 -15.69
CA ASP A 281 -12.66 19.89 -14.53
C ASP A 281 -13.55 21.13 -14.53
N VAL A 282 -13.10 22.24 -15.14
CA VAL A 282 -13.84 23.49 -15.25
C VAL A 282 -14.37 23.69 -16.67
N ILE A 283 -13.52 23.67 -17.69
CA ILE A 283 -13.91 24.09 -19.05
C ILE A 283 -14.74 23.02 -19.76
N ALA A 284 -14.30 21.76 -19.74
CA ALA A 284 -14.97 20.67 -20.44
C ALA A 284 -16.44 20.47 -20.06
N PRO A 285 -16.87 20.51 -18.78
CA PRO A 285 -18.29 20.34 -18.44
C PRO A 285 -19.18 21.51 -18.86
N TYR A 286 -18.64 22.74 -18.99
CA TYR A 286 -19.41 23.87 -19.53
C TYR A 286 -19.50 23.84 -21.07
N ALA A 287 -18.50 23.26 -21.74
CA ALA A 287 -18.50 23.09 -23.19
C ALA A 287 -19.37 21.89 -23.64
N ALA A 288 -19.42 20.82 -22.84
CA ALA A 288 -20.25 19.65 -23.11
C ALA A 288 -21.70 19.90 -22.69
N LYS A 289 -22.61 19.99 -23.66
CA LYS A 289 -24.03 20.26 -23.43
C LYS A 289 -24.70 19.10 -22.66
N ARG A 290 -24.90 19.30 -21.35
CA ARG A 290 -25.99 18.75 -20.52
C ARG A 290 -26.18 17.22 -20.53
N SER A 291 -25.12 16.44 -20.32
CA SER A 291 -25.25 15.10 -19.73
C SER A 291 -24.56 15.09 -18.36
N LEU A 292 -25.27 14.63 -17.32
CA LEU A 292 -24.67 14.41 -16.00
C LEU A 292 -23.53 13.39 -16.16
N PHE A 293 -22.30 13.85 -16.03
CA PHE A 293 -21.11 13.01 -16.10
C PHE A 293 -21.15 11.97 -14.99
N GLU A 294 -20.72 10.74 -15.29
CA GLU A 294 -20.53 9.74 -14.26
C GLU A 294 -19.40 10.17 -13.32
N PRO A 295 -19.55 9.98 -12.00
CA PRO A 295 -18.52 10.34 -11.05
C PRO A 295 -17.24 9.56 -11.39
N LYS A 296 -16.11 10.28 -11.35
CA LYS A 296 -14.77 9.68 -11.49
C LYS A 296 -14.65 8.48 -10.55
N THR A 297 -14.11 7.35 -11.04
CA THR A 297 -13.87 6.17 -10.19
C THR A 297 -12.93 6.51 -9.03
N HIS A 298 -12.96 5.73 -7.95
CA HIS A 298 -12.05 5.92 -6.80
C HIS A 298 -10.59 6.08 -7.24
N VAL A 299 -10.16 5.29 -8.24
CA VAL A 299 -8.84 5.35 -8.89
C VAL A 299 -8.51 6.73 -9.50
N GLN A 300 -9.48 7.41 -10.09
CA GLN A 300 -9.30 8.73 -10.70
C GLN A 300 -9.25 9.87 -9.67
N ALA A 301 -9.96 9.74 -8.54
CA ALA A 301 -9.86 10.66 -7.39
C ALA A 301 -8.49 10.54 -6.70
N VAL A 302 -8.04 9.30 -6.56
CA VAL A 302 -6.73 8.90 -6.07
C VAL A 302 -5.58 9.43 -6.96
N SER A 303 -5.68 9.30 -8.29
CA SER A 303 -4.74 9.92 -9.24
C SER A 303 -4.77 11.46 -9.20
N ALA A 304 -5.90 12.07 -8.79
CA ALA A 304 -5.97 13.51 -8.57
C ALA A 304 -5.18 13.96 -7.33
N MET A 305 -4.93 13.07 -6.37
CA MET A 305 -4.12 13.36 -5.19
C MET A 305 -2.61 13.39 -5.51
N ILE A 306 -2.13 12.50 -6.39
CA ILE A 306 -0.73 12.50 -6.90
C ILE A 306 -0.39 13.83 -7.59
N ARG A 307 -1.39 14.48 -8.19
CA ARG A 307 -1.23 15.75 -8.90
C ARG A 307 -1.12 16.97 -7.99
N PHE A 308 -1.26 16.84 -6.67
CA PHE A 308 -1.07 17.98 -5.78
C PHE A 308 0.40 18.37 -5.68
N ASN A 309 0.68 19.67 -5.71
CA ASN A 309 2.03 20.25 -5.61
C ASN A 309 2.74 20.01 -4.25
N VAL A 310 2.20 19.16 -3.37
CA VAL A 310 2.77 18.85 -2.05
C VAL A 310 4.17 18.28 -2.18
N ASP A 311 4.35 17.34 -3.10
CA ASP A 311 5.63 16.69 -3.35
C ASP A 311 6.70 17.66 -3.84
N LYS A 312 6.37 18.58 -4.75
CA LYS A 312 7.26 19.68 -5.19
C LYS A 312 7.62 20.61 -4.04
N LEU A 313 6.62 20.95 -3.22
CA LEU A 313 6.80 21.81 -2.06
C LEU A 313 7.76 21.17 -1.04
N LEU A 314 7.61 19.88 -0.78
CA LEU A 314 8.45 19.15 0.17
C LEU A 314 9.86 18.94 -0.38
N LEU A 315 10.01 18.39 -1.59
CA LEU A 315 11.30 17.98 -2.15
C LEU A 315 12.21 19.17 -2.50
N PHE A 316 11.64 20.31 -2.89
CA PHE A 316 12.38 21.45 -3.42
C PHE A 316 12.16 22.75 -2.62
N ALA A 317 11.81 22.64 -1.34
CA ALA A 317 11.53 23.76 -0.44
C ALA A 317 12.65 24.82 -0.41
N VAL A 318 13.91 24.38 -0.39
CA VAL A 318 15.09 25.27 -0.37
C VAL A 318 15.21 26.08 -1.66
N SER A 319 14.76 25.54 -2.78
CA SER A 319 14.89 26.22 -4.08
C SER A 319 13.85 27.31 -4.29
N PHE A 320 12.65 27.16 -3.71
CA PHE A 320 11.54 28.09 -3.94
C PHE A 320 10.76 28.40 -2.65
N PRO A 321 11.19 29.42 -1.88
CA PRO A 321 10.55 29.80 -0.61
C PRO A 321 9.10 30.25 -0.71
N LEU A 322 8.67 30.76 -1.88
CA LEU A 322 7.28 31.18 -2.14
C LEU A 322 6.34 29.99 -2.47
N GLY A 323 6.87 28.76 -2.51
CA GLY A 323 6.11 27.53 -2.76
C GLY A 323 4.85 27.37 -1.91
N PRO A 324 4.89 27.59 -0.58
CA PRO A 324 3.72 27.48 0.29
C PRO A 324 2.58 28.41 -0.11
N LEU A 325 2.89 29.63 -0.59
CA LEU A 325 1.87 30.61 -0.99
C LEU A 325 1.15 30.17 -2.28
N ILE A 326 1.90 29.68 -3.27
CA ILE A 326 1.30 29.11 -4.49
C ILE A 326 0.46 27.88 -4.14
N PHE A 327 0.98 27.01 -3.27
CA PHE A 327 0.27 25.82 -2.83
C PHE A 327 -1.07 26.16 -2.16
N PHE A 328 -1.08 27.15 -1.25
CA PHE A 328 -2.29 27.64 -0.60
C PHE A 328 -3.33 28.12 -1.62
N LEU A 329 -2.91 28.94 -2.60
CA LEU A 329 -3.81 29.40 -3.66
C LEU A 329 -4.37 28.25 -4.49
N THR A 330 -3.53 27.28 -4.86
CA THR A 330 -3.98 26.10 -5.63
C THR A 330 -5.00 25.26 -4.85
N ILE A 331 -4.78 25.03 -3.55
CA ILE A 331 -5.74 24.32 -2.70
C ILE A 331 -7.05 25.08 -2.58
N PHE A 332 -6.97 26.40 -2.37
CA PHE A 332 -8.15 27.23 -2.24
C PHE A 332 -9.04 27.07 -3.47
N PHE A 333 -8.50 27.19 -4.69
CA PHE A 333 -9.29 26.98 -5.91
C PHE A 333 -9.75 25.53 -6.07
N ASP A 334 -8.88 24.54 -5.84
CA ASP A 334 -9.23 23.12 -6.04
C ASP A 334 -10.38 22.68 -5.14
N ILE A 335 -10.42 23.07 -3.86
CA ILE A 335 -11.51 22.71 -2.94
C ILE A 335 -12.85 23.25 -3.45
N HIS A 336 -12.88 24.50 -3.93
CA HIS A 336 -14.12 25.13 -4.40
C HIS A 336 -14.60 24.51 -5.73
N VAL A 337 -13.68 24.22 -6.66
CA VAL A 337 -13.99 23.58 -7.94
C VAL A 337 -14.50 22.15 -7.70
N ASP A 338 -13.82 21.38 -6.85
CA ASP A 338 -14.20 20.01 -6.53
C ASP A 338 -15.57 19.96 -5.81
N ALA A 339 -15.85 20.89 -4.89
CA ALA A 339 -17.15 21.01 -4.23
C ALA A 339 -18.29 21.32 -5.21
N LYS A 340 -18.11 22.31 -6.10
CA LYS A 340 -19.12 22.67 -7.10
C LYS A 340 -19.42 21.50 -8.04
N ARG A 341 -18.39 20.75 -8.42
CA ARG A 341 -18.53 19.60 -9.31
C ARG A 341 -19.30 18.44 -8.67
N LEU A 342 -18.99 18.13 -7.40
CA LEU A 342 -19.69 17.07 -6.65
C LEU A 342 -21.15 17.42 -6.38
N LEU A 343 -21.48 18.71 -6.20
CA LEU A 343 -22.85 19.17 -5.91
C LEU A 343 -23.71 19.34 -7.17
N TRP A 344 -23.15 19.84 -8.26
CA TRP A 344 -23.93 20.33 -9.42
C TRP A 344 -23.63 19.64 -10.75
N MET A 345 -22.53 18.90 -10.89
CA MET A 345 -22.09 18.35 -12.18
C MET A 345 -22.11 16.82 -12.24
N TYR A 346 -21.76 16.13 -11.16
CA TYR A 346 -21.74 14.67 -11.11
C TYR A 346 -23.02 14.06 -10.56
N LYS A 347 -23.33 12.83 -11.00
CA LYS A 347 -24.30 11.98 -10.30
C LYS A 347 -23.78 11.67 -8.90
N ARG A 348 -24.71 11.56 -7.94
CA ARG A 348 -24.39 11.25 -6.55
C ARG A 348 -23.64 9.90 -6.48
N PRO A 349 -22.42 9.85 -5.90
CA PRO A 349 -21.69 8.60 -5.73
C PRO A 349 -22.30 7.75 -4.61
N ILE A 350 -22.03 6.45 -4.65
CA ILE A 350 -22.38 5.51 -3.57
C ILE A 350 -21.44 5.77 -2.39
N ALA A 351 -22.00 5.90 -1.19
CA ALA A 351 -21.22 6.12 0.02
C ALA A 351 -20.49 4.84 0.42
N HIS A 352 -19.16 4.90 0.49
CA HIS A 352 -18.31 3.84 1.03
C HIS A 352 -17.70 4.30 2.35
N MET A 353 -17.69 3.43 3.35
CA MET A 353 -17.00 3.73 4.60
C MET A 353 -15.50 3.46 4.44
N ALA A 354 -14.69 4.47 4.75
CA ALA A 354 -13.25 4.37 4.83
C ALA A 354 -12.81 4.88 6.19
N GLN A 355 -11.90 4.16 6.84
CA GLN A 355 -11.34 4.55 8.15
C GLN A 355 -10.22 5.58 8.02
N ASP A 356 -9.54 5.59 6.87
CA ASP A 356 -8.34 6.37 6.58
C ASP A 356 -8.25 6.71 5.08
N ILE A 357 -7.25 7.52 4.72
CA ILE A 357 -6.89 7.85 3.33
C ILE A 357 -6.17 6.70 2.61
N GLY A 358 -5.92 5.56 3.27
CA GLY A 358 -5.22 4.41 2.70
C GLY A 358 -3.72 4.62 2.50
N HIS A 359 -3.17 3.96 1.48
CA HIS A 359 -1.73 3.97 1.15
C HIS A 359 -1.16 5.36 0.83
N TRP A 360 -2.01 6.37 0.61
CA TRP A 360 -1.60 7.77 0.48
C TRP A 360 -0.81 8.26 1.69
N PHE A 361 -1.17 7.85 2.90
CA PHE A 361 -0.42 8.22 4.10
C PHE A 361 1.02 7.71 4.03
N THR A 362 1.19 6.43 3.65
CA THR A 362 2.51 5.81 3.47
C THR A 362 3.33 6.53 2.39
N ILE A 363 2.69 6.93 1.29
CA ILE A 363 3.35 7.68 0.22
C ILE A 363 3.81 9.07 0.71
N LEU A 364 2.95 9.78 1.43
CA LEU A 364 3.29 11.11 1.97
C LEU A 364 4.43 11.02 2.99
N ASP A 365 4.44 9.99 3.84
CA ASP A 365 5.54 9.76 4.78
C ASP A 365 6.86 9.43 4.04
N LEU A 366 6.79 8.58 3.01
CA LEU A 366 7.93 8.29 2.14
C LEU A 366 8.49 9.56 1.48
N ILE A 367 7.64 10.38 0.87
CA ILE A 367 8.05 11.66 0.25
C ILE A 367 8.65 12.59 1.29
N ASN A 368 8.06 12.68 2.48
CA ASN A 368 8.57 13.52 3.57
C ASN A 368 9.99 13.09 3.97
N ASN A 369 10.24 11.79 4.09
CA ASN A 369 11.59 11.29 4.40
C ASN A 369 12.59 11.54 3.27
N ILE A 370 12.19 11.33 2.01
CA ILE A 370 13.03 11.65 0.83
C ILE A 370 13.30 13.16 0.74
N ALA A 371 12.33 14.00 1.12
CA ALA A 371 12.46 15.45 1.11
C ALA A 371 13.53 15.98 2.07
N VAL A 372 13.69 15.38 3.26
CA VAL A 372 14.77 15.76 4.19
C VAL A 372 16.14 15.58 3.51
N VAL A 373 16.37 14.41 2.92
CA VAL A 373 17.62 14.09 2.20
C VAL A 373 17.80 15.01 1.00
N THR A 374 16.73 15.22 0.21
CA THR A 374 16.79 16.03 -1.01
C THR A 374 17.13 17.49 -0.70
N ASN A 375 16.49 18.09 0.30
CA ASN A 375 16.79 19.47 0.70
C ASN A 375 18.20 19.60 1.29
N GLY A 376 18.65 18.61 2.08
CA GLY A 376 20.04 18.56 2.56
C GLY A 376 21.04 18.51 1.41
N CYS A 377 20.79 17.66 0.40
CA CYS A 377 21.61 17.58 -0.80
C CYS A 377 21.58 18.88 -1.61
N LEU A 378 20.43 19.54 -1.74
CA LEU A 378 20.32 20.83 -2.42
C LEU A 378 21.18 21.90 -1.73
N ILE A 379 21.18 21.94 -0.40
CA ILE A 379 22.01 22.87 0.38
C ILE A 379 23.51 22.57 0.20
N ALA A 380 23.89 21.30 0.23
CA ALA A 380 25.30 20.89 0.18
C ALA A 380 25.91 20.94 -1.24
N PHE A 381 25.16 20.54 -2.27
CA PHE A 381 25.70 20.37 -3.62
C PHE A 381 25.31 21.48 -4.60
N THR A 382 24.13 22.07 -4.45
CA THR A 382 23.57 23.00 -5.46
C THR A 382 23.59 24.45 -4.99
N ALA A 383 23.32 24.72 -3.71
CA ALA A 383 23.28 26.07 -3.16
C ALA A 383 24.67 26.70 -3.08
N ASP A 384 24.73 28.02 -3.23
CA ASP A 384 25.99 28.79 -3.19
C ASP A 384 26.77 28.58 -1.89
N PHE A 385 26.06 28.35 -0.79
CA PHE A 385 26.65 28.03 0.52
C PHE A 385 27.50 26.75 0.52
N GLY A 386 27.05 25.70 -0.19
CA GLY A 386 27.68 24.38 -0.19
C GLY A 386 28.54 24.10 -1.43
N LYS A 387 28.19 24.66 -2.59
CA LYS A 387 28.74 24.24 -3.90
C LYS A 387 30.27 24.35 -3.99
N GLU A 388 30.87 25.37 -3.38
CA GLU A 388 32.32 25.64 -3.44
C GLU A 388 33.14 24.82 -2.43
N LYS A 389 32.47 24.17 -1.47
CA LYS A 389 33.13 23.41 -0.40
C LYS A 389 33.68 22.07 -0.91
N PRO A 390 34.75 21.55 -0.29
CA PRO A 390 35.25 20.22 -0.61
C PRO A 390 34.22 19.14 -0.25
N PHE A 391 34.32 17.97 -0.90
CA PHE A 391 33.34 16.89 -0.77
C PHE A 391 33.09 16.44 0.68
N HIS A 392 34.12 16.42 1.53
CA HIS A 392 33.98 16.03 2.94
C HIS A 392 33.14 17.03 3.74
N GLU A 393 33.31 18.34 3.51
CA GLU A 393 32.48 19.37 4.14
C GLU A 393 31.03 19.28 3.67
N LYS A 394 30.80 19.00 2.38
CA LYS A 394 29.45 18.78 1.83
C LYS A 394 28.73 17.61 2.52
N LEU A 395 29.44 16.49 2.74
CA LEU A 395 28.91 15.35 3.47
C LEU A 395 28.60 15.68 4.94
N ILE A 396 29.46 16.46 5.61
CA ILE A 396 29.21 16.89 6.99
C ILE A 396 27.95 17.76 7.05
N ILE A 397 27.79 18.72 6.14
CA ILE A 397 26.59 19.56 6.06
C ILE A 397 25.34 18.69 5.90
N LEU A 398 25.37 17.72 4.97
CA LEU A 398 24.27 16.80 4.73
C LEU A 398 23.92 15.99 5.98
N ILE A 399 24.90 15.32 6.58
CA ILE A 399 24.70 14.46 7.75
C ILE A 399 24.15 15.26 8.93
N VAL A 400 24.71 16.42 9.22
CA VAL A 400 24.26 17.28 10.33
C VAL A 400 22.84 17.77 10.10
N PHE A 401 22.53 18.24 8.88
CA PHE A 401 21.19 18.70 8.53
C PHE A 401 20.16 17.57 8.65
N GLU A 402 20.44 16.40 8.06
CA GLU A 402 19.55 15.24 8.11
C GLU A 402 19.27 14.81 9.56
N HIS A 403 20.31 14.60 10.37
CA HIS A 403 20.14 14.15 11.75
C HIS A 403 19.40 15.18 12.60
N ALA A 404 19.65 16.48 12.39
CA ALA A 404 18.94 17.53 13.10
C ALA A 404 17.44 17.53 12.77
N VAL A 405 17.09 17.43 11.48
CA VAL A 405 15.68 17.41 11.04
C VAL A 405 14.98 16.11 11.46
N PHE A 406 15.63 14.95 11.32
CA PHE A 406 15.05 13.68 11.79
C PHE A 406 14.90 13.63 13.30
N LEU A 407 15.87 14.14 14.06
CA LEU A 407 15.75 14.29 15.51
C LEU A 407 14.56 15.18 15.87
N PHE A 408 14.40 16.31 15.18
CA PHE A 408 13.25 17.19 15.39
C PHE A 408 11.91 16.50 15.05
N LYS A 409 11.84 15.77 13.94
CA LYS A 409 10.65 14.96 13.58
C LYS A 409 10.32 13.92 14.66
N TYR A 410 11.34 13.25 15.20
CA TYR A 410 11.18 12.29 16.29
C TYR A 410 10.73 12.97 17.60
N LEU A 411 11.29 14.13 17.94
CA LEU A 411 10.86 14.89 19.11
C LEU A 411 9.40 15.32 18.98
N LEU A 412 8.97 15.76 17.80
CA LEU A 412 7.57 16.10 17.53
C LEU A 412 6.64 14.89 17.64
N SER A 413 7.05 13.71 17.17
CA SER A 413 6.23 12.50 17.28
C SER A 413 6.11 11.99 18.72
N VAL A 414 7.09 12.27 19.58
CA VAL A 414 7.01 12.00 21.02
C VAL A 414 6.16 13.06 21.74
N LEU A 415 6.26 14.33 21.34
CA LEU A 415 5.56 15.45 21.98
C LEU A 415 4.07 15.49 21.66
N ILE A 416 3.69 15.17 20.42
CA ILE A 416 2.31 15.25 19.93
C ILE A 416 1.68 13.85 20.01
N PRO A 417 0.70 13.61 20.91
CA PRO A 417 0.05 12.31 21.00
C PRO A 417 -0.80 12.03 19.76
N ASP A 418 -0.69 10.82 19.21
CA ASP A 418 -1.43 10.37 18.01
C ASP A 418 -2.96 10.51 18.12
N VAL A 419 -3.50 10.37 19.34
CA VAL A 419 -4.93 10.49 19.62
C VAL A 419 -5.16 11.66 20.58
N PRO A 420 -5.93 12.67 20.19
CA PRO A 420 -6.20 13.80 21.06
C PRO A 420 -7.05 13.36 22.27
N GLN A 421 -6.82 14.01 23.41
CA GLN A 421 -7.38 13.59 24.70
C GLN A 421 -8.92 13.52 24.69
N HIS A 422 -9.61 14.45 24.03
CA HIS A 422 -11.07 14.47 23.96
C HIS A 422 -11.64 13.22 23.26
N ILE A 423 -10.99 12.73 22.20
CA ILE A 423 -11.37 11.49 21.50
C ILE A 423 -11.10 10.28 22.40
N GLN A 424 -9.96 10.24 23.08
CA GLN A 424 -9.65 9.14 24.00
C GLN A 424 -10.68 9.06 25.14
N GLN A 425 -11.13 10.20 25.66
CA GLN A 425 -12.19 10.27 26.66
C GLN A 425 -13.54 9.82 26.08
N ALA A 426 -13.88 10.25 24.86
CA ALA A 426 -15.11 9.82 24.17
C ALA A 426 -15.13 8.30 23.97
N ILE A 427 -14.05 7.71 23.46
CA ILE A 427 -13.90 6.25 23.30
C ILE A 427 -14.11 5.57 24.65
N ARG A 428 -13.43 6.01 25.71
CA ARG A 428 -13.60 5.44 27.07
C ARG A 428 -15.05 5.51 27.56
N ARG A 429 -15.76 6.61 27.32
CA ARG A 429 -17.18 6.78 27.69
C ARG A 429 -18.08 5.80 26.92
N HIS A 430 -17.90 5.70 25.60
CA HIS A 430 -18.66 4.76 24.76
C HIS A 430 -18.37 3.30 25.14
N THR A 431 -17.10 2.93 25.36
CA THR A 431 -16.73 1.59 25.81
C THR A 431 -17.31 1.27 27.19
N ARG A 432 -17.30 2.22 28.13
CA ARG A 432 -17.93 2.03 29.45
C ARG A 432 -19.44 1.83 29.34
N LYS A 433 -20.13 2.66 28.55
CA LYS A 433 -21.57 2.53 28.30
C LYS A 433 -21.92 1.19 27.67
N TRP A 434 -21.12 0.75 26.69
CA TRP A 434 -21.25 -0.57 26.08
C TRP A 434 -21.08 -1.68 27.13
N MET A 435 -20.01 -1.65 27.91
CA MET A 435 -19.78 -2.66 28.96
C MET A 435 -20.91 -2.75 29.99
N LEU A 436 -21.57 -1.64 30.33
CA LEU A 436 -22.70 -1.63 31.26
C LEU A 436 -23.97 -2.22 30.64
N ASN A 437 -24.24 -1.89 29.37
CA ASN A 437 -25.46 -2.27 28.67
C ASN A 437 -25.39 -3.65 27.98
N SER A 438 -24.19 -4.21 27.79
CA SER A 438 -24.02 -5.52 27.15
C SER A 438 -24.37 -6.68 28.10
N PRO A 439 -25.03 -7.74 27.62
CA PRO A 439 -25.30 -8.95 28.38
C PRO A 439 -24.01 -9.57 28.96
N VAL A 440 -24.11 -10.26 30.10
CA VAL A 440 -22.95 -10.80 30.85
C VAL A 440 -22.09 -11.76 29.99
N HIS A 441 -22.72 -12.55 29.13
CA HIS A 441 -22.02 -13.43 28.18
C HIS A 441 -21.08 -12.68 27.22
N TYR A 442 -21.49 -11.54 26.67
CA TYR A 442 -20.65 -10.74 25.78
C TYR A 442 -19.45 -10.11 26.51
N ARG A 443 -19.62 -9.76 27.79
CA ARG A 443 -18.51 -9.24 28.63
C ARG A 443 -17.46 -10.29 28.91
N GLN A 444 -17.85 -11.51 29.24
CA GLN A 444 -16.92 -12.62 29.52
C GLN A 444 -16.11 -13.00 28.29
N SER A 445 -16.74 -13.05 27.11
CA SER A 445 -16.05 -13.30 25.83
C SER A 445 -15.06 -12.19 25.45
N ALA A 446 -15.40 -10.91 25.70
CA ALA A 446 -14.48 -9.80 25.45
C ALA A 446 -13.25 -9.84 26.39
N ILE A 447 -13.46 -10.20 27.66
CA ILE A 447 -12.39 -10.30 28.67
C ILE A 447 -11.46 -11.48 28.37
N SER A 448 -12.00 -12.65 28.01
CA SER A 448 -11.19 -13.82 27.65
C SER A 448 -10.30 -13.56 26.43
N ILE A 449 -10.81 -12.83 25.43
CA ILE A 449 -10.08 -12.51 24.19
C ILE A 449 -8.98 -11.46 24.44
N SER A 450 -9.19 -10.50 25.35
CA SER A 450 -8.13 -9.56 25.73
C SER A 450 -6.93 -10.21 26.44
N LYS A 451 -7.16 -11.37 27.10
CA LYS A 451 -6.10 -12.17 27.73
C LYS A 451 -5.37 -13.07 26.72
N GLY A 452 -6.01 -13.36 25.58
CA GLY A 452 -5.42 -14.04 24.43
C GLY A 452 -4.45 -13.11 23.69
N ARG A 453 -3.16 -13.37 23.83
CA ARG A 453 -2.04 -12.50 23.47
C ARG A 453 -1.81 -12.38 21.95
N ASP A 454 -2.78 -11.87 21.19
CA ASP A 454 -2.55 -11.46 19.80
C ASP A 454 -3.32 -10.18 19.42
N ARG A 455 -2.57 -9.13 19.04
CA ARG A 455 -3.10 -7.80 18.67
C ARG A 455 -4.08 -7.85 17.48
N LYS A 456 -4.06 -8.94 16.71
CA LYS A 456 -4.99 -9.17 15.59
C LYS A 456 -6.36 -9.70 16.03
N GLY A 457 -6.42 -10.51 17.09
CA GLY A 457 -7.67 -11.07 17.61
C GLY A 457 -8.58 -10.01 18.26
N VAL A 458 -7.98 -9.04 18.95
CA VAL A 458 -8.71 -7.92 19.57
C VAL A 458 -9.38 -7.02 18.53
N ARG A 459 -8.74 -6.79 17.37
CA ARG A 459 -9.34 -6.02 16.25
C ARG A 459 -10.49 -6.77 15.59
N LEU A 460 -10.37 -8.09 15.44
CA LEU A 460 -11.42 -8.93 14.85
C LEU A 460 -12.68 -8.96 15.72
N PHE A 461 -12.52 -8.96 17.05
CA PHE A 461 -13.65 -9.00 17.99
C PHE A 461 -14.46 -7.68 18.02
N ILE A 462 -13.79 -6.53 17.91
CA ILE A 462 -14.49 -5.24 17.78
C ILE A 462 -15.30 -5.21 16.48
N TYR A 463 -14.78 -5.80 15.40
CA TYR A 463 -15.47 -5.86 14.11
C TYR A 463 -16.67 -6.80 14.14
N VAL A 464 -16.52 -8.01 14.70
CA VAL A 464 -17.61 -9.00 14.85
C VAL A 464 -18.73 -8.46 15.74
N ALA A 465 -18.38 -7.82 16.86
CA ALA A 465 -19.36 -7.21 17.76
C ALA A 465 -20.14 -6.04 17.13
N ILE A 466 -19.55 -5.32 16.17
CA ILE A 466 -20.24 -4.25 15.43
C ILE A 466 -21.10 -4.84 14.30
N THR A 467 -20.66 -5.92 13.63
CA THR A 467 -21.42 -6.54 12.53
C THR A 467 -22.61 -7.38 13.00
N GLU A 468 -22.51 -8.11 14.12
CA GLU A 468 -23.66 -8.84 14.68
C GLU A 468 -24.75 -7.88 15.19
N GLN A 469 -24.37 -6.68 15.64
CA GLN A 469 -25.34 -5.68 16.09
C GLN A 469 -26.10 -4.99 14.94
N MET A 470 -25.59 -5.06 13.71
CA MET A 470 -26.30 -4.56 12.53
C MET A 470 -27.25 -5.59 11.91
N SER A 471 -27.03 -6.90 12.12
CA SER A 471 -27.97 -7.93 11.66
C SER A 471 -29.24 -8.00 12.51
N ASP A 472 -29.19 -7.54 13.76
CA ASP A 472 -30.35 -7.51 14.67
C ASP A 472 -31.20 -6.22 14.56
N LEU A 473 -30.86 -5.33 13.60
CA LEU A 473 -31.56 -4.07 13.32
C LEU A 473 -32.36 -4.09 12.01
N HIS A 474 -32.50 -5.27 11.40
CA HIS A 474 -33.44 -5.60 10.32
C HIS A 474 -34.35 -6.73 10.77
#